data_AF-A0A9D0XQU8-F1
#
_entry.id   AF-A0A9D0XQU8-F1
#
_cell.length_a   1.000
_cell.length_b   1.000
_cell.length_c   1.000
_cell.angle_alpha   90.00
_cell.angle_beta   90.00
_cell.angle_gamma   90.00
#
_symmetry.space_group_name_H-M   'P 1'
#
loop_
_entity.id
_entity.type
_entity.pdbx_description
1 polymer ?
#
loop_
_entity_poly.entity_id
_entity_poly.type
_entity_poly.pdbx_seq_one_letter_code
_entity_poly.pdbx_strand_id
1 'polypeptide(L)'
;MPECIVCKGEYEPGRPCPRCGADNTPWERWREQMPEEQGGWRSPLAFAEPHLYLPFVITFLAFGCGLLGLGGVWAGLTAGVQLLFLIMTVSGCLLAFYAVYEARHQIREQQLLSRVRSGRLAWLRRPNARAILLPALTLLLLFLFVLAILSSDLLRSLLCIFVFEPGYCKNPPGGLRARLLEAFPLILALFYGGGLISFTYSSSLLLALRYANRLNEALPQPIFLDENRLACIVRRAAEQVLNRRDGMTVQVVRGMTTMATESGATGPVLPPSTDNPVRQGYVRMGEQVLLSGRWNWEGVERTADGGIRMRAYAEVRKGIKELIDGSRAEQSVTVVYTVTADPWGRIRKIERQEKDLSQDGFG
;
A
#
# COMPACT_ATOMS: atom_id res chain seq x y z
N MET A 1 -9.15 -17.78 3.99
CA MET A 1 -8.70 -17.81 5.41
C MET A 1 -8.57 -16.37 5.91
N PRO A 2 -8.79 -16.08 7.20
CA PRO A 2 -8.63 -14.72 7.72
C PRO A 2 -7.15 -14.30 7.75
N GLU A 3 -6.91 -12.99 7.58
CA GLU A 3 -5.56 -12.41 7.67
C GLU A 3 -5.26 -11.90 9.08
N CYS A 4 -4.07 -12.21 9.59
CA CYS A 4 -3.58 -11.72 10.86
C CYS A 4 -3.37 -10.20 10.80
N ILE A 5 -3.94 -9.48 11.76
CA ILE A 5 -3.90 -8.02 11.80
C ILE A 5 -2.48 -7.47 12.04
N VAL A 6 -1.60 -8.28 12.64
CA VAL A 6 -0.23 -7.88 13.01
C VAL A 6 0.74 -8.05 11.85
N CYS A 7 0.66 -9.14 11.07
CA CYS A 7 1.65 -9.47 10.04
C CYS A 7 1.09 -9.77 8.65
N LYS A 8 -0.23 -9.67 8.43
CA LYS A 8 -0.89 -10.00 7.15
C LYS A 8 -0.58 -11.41 6.64
N GLY A 9 -0.37 -12.35 7.56
CA GLY A 9 -0.26 -13.77 7.27
C GLY A 9 -1.60 -14.46 7.52
N GLU A 10 -1.89 -15.51 6.78
CA GLU A 10 -3.07 -16.33 7.05
C GLU A 10 -2.96 -17.00 8.43
N TYR A 11 -4.10 -17.16 9.11
CA TYR A 11 -4.18 -17.87 10.37
C TYR A 11 -5.50 -18.63 10.50
N GLU A 12 -5.51 -19.61 11.39
CA GLU A 12 -6.71 -20.33 11.80
C GLU A 12 -7.34 -19.66 13.02
N PRO A 13 -8.67 -19.40 13.04
CA PRO A 13 -9.33 -18.79 14.17
C PRO A 13 -9.07 -19.52 15.49
N GLY A 14 -8.92 -18.75 16.57
CA GLY A 14 -8.60 -19.29 17.91
C GLY A 14 -7.18 -19.84 18.08
N ARG A 15 -6.33 -19.83 17.04
CA ARG A 15 -4.90 -20.19 17.14
C ARG A 15 -4.00 -18.97 16.94
N PRO A 16 -2.83 -18.92 17.61
CA PRO A 16 -1.85 -17.87 17.35
C PRO A 16 -1.39 -17.94 15.89
N CYS A 17 -1.12 -16.78 15.29
CA CYS A 17 -0.68 -16.72 13.90
C CYS A 17 0.61 -17.53 13.71
N PRO A 18 0.66 -18.50 12.77
CA PRO A 18 1.84 -19.36 12.60
C PRO A 18 3.08 -18.59 12.17
N ARG A 19 2.90 -17.43 11.52
CA ARG A 19 3.98 -16.60 11.02
C ARG A 19 4.63 -15.75 12.11
N CYS A 20 3.83 -15.03 12.89
CA CYS A 20 4.33 -14.06 13.87
C CYS A 20 4.07 -14.42 15.34
N GLY A 21 3.31 -15.47 15.61
CA GLY A 21 2.89 -15.89 16.95
C GLY A 21 1.92 -14.92 17.64
N ALA A 22 1.35 -13.94 16.93
CA ALA A 22 0.40 -13.02 17.52
C ALA A 22 -0.95 -13.71 17.79
N ASP A 23 -1.53 -13.42 18.96
CA ASP A 23 -2.90 -13.76 19.28
C ASP A 23 -3.87 -12.80 18.55
N ASN A 24 -4.77 -13.35 17.72
CA ASN A 24 -5.77 -12.59 16.98
C ASN A 24 -7.15 -12.60 17.66
N THR A 25 -7.32 -13.27 18.81
CA THR A 25 -8.62 -13.29 19.51
C THR A 25 -9.17 -11.90 19.87
N PRO A 26 -8.36 -10.84 20.15
CA PRO A 26 -8.91 -9.51 20.35
C PRO A 26 -9.52 -8.93 19.06
N TRP A 27 -8.92 -9.24 17.90
CA TRP A 27 -9.41 -8.79 16.60
C TRP A 27 -10.71 -9.50 16.20
N GLU A 28 -10.79 -10.81 16.45
CA GLU A 28 -12.01 -11.59 16.21
C GLU A 28 -13.18 -11.07 17.05
N ARG A 29 -12.95 -10.91 18.37
CA ARG A 29 -13.95 -10.32 19.27
C ARG A 29 -14.37 -8.91 18.85
N TRP A 30 -13.42 -8.08 18.41
CA TRP A 30 -13.73 -6.75 17.90
C TRP A 30 -14.67 -6.80 16.69
N ARG A 31 -14.38 -7.67 15.71
CA ARG A 31 -15.22 -7.81 14.52
C ARG A 31 -16.64 -8.29 14.82
N GLU A 32 -16.79 -9.18 15.80
CA GLU A 32 -18.09 -9.70 16.21
C GLU A 32 -18.90 -8.65 16.97
N GLN A 33 -18.26 -7.91 17.86
CA GLN A 33 -18.92 -6.95 18.76
C GLN A 33 -19.24 -5.61 18.07
N MET A 34 -18.40 -5.17 17.13
CA MET A 34 -18.54 -3.84 16.55
C MET A 34 -19.47 -3.85 15.33
N PRO A 35 -20.58 -3.10 15.35
CA PRO A 35 -21.56 -3.08 14.25
C PRO A 35 -20.96 -2.60 12.92
N GLU A 36 -19.93 -1.75 12.96
CA GLU A 36 -19.19 -1.31 11.78
C GLU A 36 -18.37 -2.42 11.07
N GLU A 37 -18.20 -3.61 11.68
CA GLU A 37 -17.46 -4.74 11.09
C GLU A 37 -18.35 -5.93 10.68
N GLN A 38 -19.64 -5.91 11.04
CA GLN A 38 -20.57 -7.02 10.79
C GLN A 38 -21.00 -7.15 9.31
N GLY A 39 -20.69 -6.16 8.48
CA GLY A 39 -21.06 -6.10 7.07
C GLY A 39 -22.52 -5.70 6.82
N GLY A 40 -22.89 -5.60 5.55
CA GLY A 40 -24.21 -5.17 5.12
C GLY A 40 -24.44 -3.65 5.24
N TRP A 41 -25.68 -3.22 5.06
CA TRP A 41 -26.04 -1.79 5.00
C TRP A 41 -26.02 -1.08 6.36
N ARG A 42 -26.04 -1.83 7.48
CA ARG A 42 -26.00 -1.26 8.83
C ARG A 42 -24.60 -0.82 9.24
N SER A 43 -23.56 -1.50 8.76
CA SER A 43 -22.18 -1.16 9.10
C SER A 43 -21.73 0.23 8.68
N PRO A 44 -22.00 0.73 7.46
CA PRO A 44 -21.67 2.12 7.13
C PRO A 44 -22.46 3.14 7.97
N LEU A 45 -23.71 2.83 8.37
CA LEU A 45 -24.47 3.71 9.27
C LEU A 45 -23.84 3.76 10.66
N ALA A 46 -23.51 2.62 11.24
CA ALA A 46 -22.81 2.54 12.53
C ALA A 46 -21.45 3.24 12.49
N PHE A 47 -20.72 3.10 11.38
CA PHE A 47 -19.46 3.80 11.17
C PHE A 47 -19.61 5.34 11.21
N ALA A 48 -20.72 5.88 10.69
CA ALA A 48 -20.98 7.32 10.66
C ALA A 48 -21.59 7.90 11.95
N GLU A 49 -22.10 7.05 12.84
CA GLU A 49 -22.75 7.42 14.10
C GLU A 49 -21.92 8.39 14.97
N PRO A 50 -20.60 8.22 15.17
CA PRO A 50 -19.81 9.07 16.07
C PRO A 50 -19.70 10.54 15.65
N HIS A 51 -20.08 10.87 14.41
CA HIS A 51 -20.15 12.25 13.89
C HIS A 51 -21.57 12.61 13.44
N LEU A 52 -22.59 12.10 14.14
CA LEU A 52 -24.00 12.46 13.90
C LEU A 52 -24.41 12.25 12.43
N TYR A 53 -23.89 11.20 11.78
CA TYR A 53 -24.18 10.88 10.38
C TYR A 53 -23.80 12.00 9.39
N LEU A 54 -22.79 12.81 9.70
CA LEU A 54 -22.39 13.99 8.92
C LEU A 54 -22.26 13.74 7.39
N PRO A 55 -21.64 12.67 6.88
CA PRO A 55 -21.59 12.39 5.44
C PRO A 55 -22.96 12.26 4.77
N PHE A 56 -23.94 11.67 5.49
CA PHE A 56 -25.31 11.55 5.01
C PHE A 56 -26.03 12.89 5.05
N VAL A 57 -25.84 13.68 6.13
CA VAL A 57 -26.38 15.04 6.22
C VAL A 57 -25.88 15.91 5.07
N ILE A 58 -24.58 15.84 4.73
CA ILE A 58 -24.00 16.56 3.59
C ILE A 58 -24.63 16.07 2.27
N THR A 59 -24.87 14.78 2.12
CA THR A 59 -25.52 14.22 0.93
C THR A 59 -26.97 14.70 0.78
N PHE A 60 -27.74 14.75 1.87
CA PHE A 60 -29.10 15.30 1.86
C PHE A 60 -29.11 16.81 1.58
N LEU A 61 -28.17 17.56 2.17
CA LEU A 61 -27.98 18.97 1.86
C LEU A 61 -27.59 19.17 0.40
N ALA A 62 -26.74 18.31 -0.16
CA ALA A 62 -26.40 18.33 -1.57
C ALA A 62 -27.65 18.14 -2.43
N PHE A 63 -28.43 17.10 -2.16
CA PHE A 63 -29.68 16.86 -2.87
C PHE A 63 -30.63 18.07 -2.81
N GLY A 64 -30.85 18.64 -1.62
CA GLY A 64 -31.67 19.84 -1.43
C GLY A 64 -31.15 21.06 -2.22
N CYS A 65 -29.85 21.36 -2.12
CA CYS A 65 -29.22 22.44 -2.87
C CYS A 65 -29.30 22.23 -4.39
N GLY A 66 -29.16 20.98 -4.86
CA GLY A 66 -29.29 20.66 -6.28
C GLY A 66 -30.73 20.79 -6.78
N LEU A 67 -31.74 20.46 -5.96
CA LEU A 67 -33.15 20.74 -6.28
C LEU A 67 -33.42 22.25 -6.36
N LEU A 68 -32.83 23.07 -5.47
CA LEU A 68 -32.89 24.53 -5.58
C LEU A 68 -32.17 25.03 -6.85
N GLY A 69 -31.07 24.37 -7.23
CA GLY A 69 -30.39 24.52 -8.52
C GLY A 69 -31.35 24.40 -9.70
N LEU A 70 -32.09 23.29 -9.76
CA LEU A 70 -33.13 23.03 -10.76
C LEU A 70 -34.30 24.03 -10.68
N GLY A 71 -34.60 24.54 -9.50
CA GLY A 71 -35.66 25.55 -9.27
C GLY A 71 -35.31 26.97 -9.73
N GLY A 72 -34.13 27.19 -10.32
CA GLY A 72 -33.76 28.47 -10.94
C GLY A 72 -32.46 29.09 -10.44
N VAL A 73 -31.83 28.54 -9.40
CA VAL A 73 -30.51 29.03 -8.94
C VAL A 73 -29.44 28.85 -10.02
N TRP A 74 -29.59 27.85 -10.90
CA TRP A 74 -28.73 27.64 -12.06
C TRP A 74 -29.34 28.12 -13.38
N ALA A 75 -30.24 29.12 -13.32
CA ALA A 75 -30.86 29.71 -14.51
C ALA A 75 -29.80 30.13 -15.53
N GLY A 76 -29.88 29.52 -16.72
CA GLY A 76 -28.91 29.68 -17.80
C GLY A 76 -28.19 28.40 -18.19
N LEU A 77 -28.09 27.40 -17.31
CA LEU A 77 -27.61 26.07 -17.68
C LEU A 77 -28.73 25.25 -18.32
N THR A 78 -28.42 24.43 -19.32
CA THR A 78 -29.40 23.49 -19.87
C THR A 78 -29.90 22.51 -18.81
N ALA A 79 -31.17 22.12 -18.87
CA ALA A 79 -31.78 21.21 -17.89
C ALA A 79 -31.02 19.87 -17.76
N GLY A 80 -30.50 19.33 -18.86
CA GLY A 80 -29.69 18.12 -18.86
C GLY A 80 -28.40 18.27 -18.04
N VAL A 81 -27.72 19.42 -18.15
CA VAL A 81 -26.51 19.71 -17.38
C VAL A 81 -26.82 19.94 -15.91
N GLN A 82 -27.91 20.64 -15.58
CA GLN A 82 -28.33 20.82 -14.19
C GLN A 82 -28.62 19.47 -13.51
N LEU A 83 -29.36 18.59 -14.20
CA LEU A 83 -29.67 17.24 -13.71
C LEU A 83 -28.38 16.41 -13.54
N LEU A 84 -27.44 16.51 -14.49
CA LEU A 84 -26.15 15.86 -14.39
C LEU A 84 -25.38 16.32 -13.15
N PHE A 85 -25.31 17.62 -12.86
CA PHE A 85 -24.67 18.13 -11.65
C PHE A 85 -25.34 17.60 -10.38
N LEU A 86 -26.68 17.59 -10.31
CA LEU A 86 -27.39 17.00 -9.17
C LEU A 86 -27.01 15.53 -8.96
N ILE A 87 -27.11 14.71 -10.01
CA ILE A 87 -26.83 13.26 -9.94
C ILE A 87 -25.37 13.01 -9.57
N MET A 88 -24.42 13.67 -10.25
CA MET A 88 -22.99 13.49 -9.99
C MET A 88 -22.62 13.91 -8.57
N THR A 89 -23.18 15.00 -8.05
CA THR A 89 -22.85 15.45 -6.69
C THR A 89 -23.39 14.48 -5.63
N VAL A 90 -24.65 14.07 -5.73
CA VAL A 90 -25.25 13.15 -4.75
C VAL A 90 -24.58 11.79 -4.80
N SER A 91 -24.42 11.21 -6.00
CA SER A 91 -23.70 9.94 -6.16
C SER A 91 -22.24 10.04 -5.75
N GLY A 92 -21.57 11.14 -6.08
CA GLY A 92 -20.19 11.43 -5.70
C GLY A 92 -19.99 11.51 -4.19
N CYS A 93 -20.92 12.12 -3.45
CA CYS A 93 -20.89 12.16 -1.98
C CYS A 93 -21.02 10.75 -1.39
N LEU A 94 -21.99 9.96 -1.85
CA LEU A 94 -22.19 8.58 -1.40
C LEU A 94 -20.99 7.68 -1.72
N LEU A 95 -20.45 7.78 -2.93
CA LEU A 95 -19.27 7.04 -3.36
C LEU A 95 -18.02 7.44 -2.57
N ALA A 96 -17.82 8.74 -2.31
CA ALA A 96 -16.70 9.22 -1.51
C ALA A 96 -16.75 8.67 -0.07
N PHE A 97 -17.93 8.71 0.55
CA PHE A 97 -18.14 8.12 1.88
C PHE A 97 -17.89 6.61 1.88
N TYR A 98 -18.51 5.88 0.94
CA TYR A 98 -18.37 4.43 0.84
C TYR A 98 -16.93 4.00 0.58
N ALA A 99 -16.22 4.69 -0.31
CA ALA A 99 -14.81 4.42 -0.61
C ALA A 99 -13.93 4.60 0.63
N VAL A 100 -14.18 5.62 1.45
CA VAL A 100 -13.44 5.83 2.70
C VAL A 100 -13.79 4.77 3.74
N TYR A 101 -15.06 4.38 3.85
CA TYR A 101 -15.51 3.31 4.72
C TYR A 101 -14.83 1.96 4.37
N GLU A 102 -14.79 1.59 3.09
CA GLU A 102 -14.08 0.38 2.63
C GLU A 102 -12.56 0.48 2.88
N ALA A 103 -11.98 1.66 2.68
CA ALA A 103 -10.57 1.90 2.90
C ALA A 103 -10.17 2.05 4.39
N ARG A 104 -11.09 1.98 5.36
CA ARG A 104 -10.83 2.30 6.78
C ARG A 104 -9.63 1.54 7.38
N HIS A 105 -9.50 0.25 7.05
CA HIS A 105 -8.39 -0.59 7.52
C HIS A 105 -7.06 -0.19 6.87
N GLN A 106 -7.08 0.10 5.57
CA GLN A 106 -5.90 0.59 4.85
C GLN A 106 -5.48 1.99 5.33
N ILE A 107 -6.43 2.85 5.70
CA ILE A 107 -6.16 4.18 6.25
C ILE A 107 -5.42 4.06 7.58
N ARG A 108 -5.86 3.16 8.48
CA ARG A 108 -5.15 2.84 9.72
C ARG A 108 -3.72 2.36 9.42
N GLU A 109 -3.56 1.42 8.51
CA GLU A 109 -2.23 0.90 8.14
C GLU A 109 -1.32 2.01 7.61
N GLN A 110 -1.82 2.87 6.72
CA GLN A 110 -1.07 4.00 6.20
C GLN A 110 -0.69 5.00 7.31
N GLN A 111 -1.59 5.26 8.25
CA GLN A 111 -1.33 6.11 9.41
C GLN A 111 -0.18 5.55 10.26
N LEU A 112 -0.19 4.25 10.55
CA LEU A 112 0.86 3.60 11.34
C LEU A 112 2.17 3.50 10.55
N LEU A 113 2.14 3.10 9.28
CA LEU A 113 3.32 3.03 8.40
C LEU A 113 4.00 4.39 8.24
N SER A 114 3.24 5.48 8.27
CA SER A 114 3.79 6.84 8.17
C SER A 114 4.70 7.23 9.34
N ARG A 115 4.67 6.48 10.45
CA ARG A 115 5.58 6.65 11.60
C ARG A 115 6.97 6.05 11.35
N VAL A 116 7.06 5.02 10.49
CA VAL A 116 8.31 4.28 10.20
C VAL A 116 8.92 4.69 8.86
N ARG A 117 8.09 5.17 7.92
CA ARG A 117 8.58 5.67 6.63
C ARG A 117 9.39 6.95 6.80
N SER A 118 10.55 6.99 6.17
CA SER A 118 11.40 8.17 6.06
C SER A 118 11.28 8.83 4.69
N GLY A 119 11.62 10.13 4.61
CA GLY A 119 11.70 10.89 3.36
C GLY A 119 10.60 11.94 3.15
N ARG A 120 10.87 12.93 2.28
CA ARG A 120 9.98 14.09 2.04
C ARG A 120 8.61 13.67 1.47
N LEU A 121 8.59 12.67 0.59
CA LEU A 121 7.34 12.15 0.00
C LEU A 121 6.46 11.39 0.99
N ALA A 122 6.98 10.98 2.15
CA ALA A 122 6.19 10.29 3.16
C ALA A 122 5.11 11.21 3.75
N TRP A 123 5.36 12.53 3.82
CA TRP A 123 4.40 13.51 4.32
C TRP A 123 3.14 13.58 3.45
N LEU A 124 3.29 13.61 2.12
CA LEU A 124 2.15 13.61 1.17
C LEU A 124 1.29 12.35 1.23
N ARG A 125 1.84 11.25 1.75
CA ARG A 125 1.12 9.98 1.93
C ARG A 125 0.37 9.89 3.25
N ARG A 126 0.51 10.88 4.15
CA ARG A 126 -0.24 10.90 5.42
C ARG A 126 -1.72 11.15 5.14
N PRO A 127 -2.64 10.36 5.72
CA PRO A 127 -4.07 10.55 5.51
C PRO A 127 -4.54 11.96 5.92
N ASN A 128 -4.01 12.52 7.01
CA ASN A 128 -4.34 13.89 7.43
C ASN A 128 -3.94 14.94 6.39
N ALA A 129 -2.78 14.76 5.73
CA ALA A 129 -2.35 15.67 4.68
C ALA A 129 -3.30 15.58 3.47
N ARG A 130 -3.74 14.37 3.10
CA ARG A 130 -4.72 14.17 2.02
C ARG A 130 -6.08 14.80 2.33
N ALA A 131 -6.53 14.75 3.60
CA ALA A 131 -7.79 15.36 4.04
C ALA A 131 -7.85 16.87 3.79
N ILE A 132 -6.69 17.54 3.79
CA ILE A 132 -6.55 18.98 3.56
C ILE A 132 -6.17 19.26 2.09
N LEU A 133 -5.25 18.47 1.54
CA LEU A 133 -4.72 18.68 0.19
C LEU A 133 -5.78 18.46 -0.88
N LEU A 134 -6.65 17.45 -0.74
CA LEU A 134 -7.73 17.18 -1.71
C LEU A 134 -8.70 18.37 -1.85
N PRO A 135 -9.35 18.87 -0.78
CA PRO A 135 -10.24 20.03 -0.93
C PRO A 135 -9.48 21.28 -1.38
N ALA A 136 -8.25 21.51 -0.91
CA ALA A 136 -7.43 22.65 -1.37
C ALA A 136 -7.13 22.56 -2.88
N LEU A 137 -6.78 21.37 -3.37
CA LEU A 137 -6.51 21.13 -4.79
C LEU A 137 -7.79 21.21 -5.63
N THR A 138 -8.94 20.72 -5.13
CA THR A 138 -10.24 20.92 -5.77
C THR A 138 -10.56 22.40 -5.92
N LEU A 139 -10.40 23.19 -4.85
CA LEU A 139 -10.64 24.64 -4.88
C LEU A 139 -9.68 25.35 -5.84
N LEU A 140 -8.40 24.96 -5.87
CA LEU A 140 -7.42 25.51 -6.80
C LEU A 140 -7.80 25.19 -8.25
N LEU A 141 -8.17 23.94 -8.55
CA LEU A 141 -8.59 23.54 -9.90
C LEU A 141 -9.86 24.27 -10.33
N LEU A 142 -10.83 24.42 -9.42
CA LEU A 142 -12.03 25.22 -9.65
C LEU A 142 -11.66 26.66 -9.98
N PHE A 143 -10.80 27.29 -9.17
CA PHE A 143 -10.33 28.65 -9.41
C PHE A 143 -9.64 28.81 -10.77
N LEU A 144 -8.71 27.91 -11.13
CA LEU A 144 -8.03 27.92 -12.42
C LEU A 144 -9.00 27.71 -13.58
N PHE A 145 -10.01 26.86 -13.41
CA PHE A 145 -11.05 26.65 -14.41
C PHE A 145 -11.91 27.90 -14.60
N VAL A 146 -12.31 28.57 -13.51
CA VAL A 146 -13.02 29.85 -13.58
C VAL A 146 -12.18 30.92 -14.30
N LEU A 147 -10.89 31.04 -13.97
CA LEU A 147 -9.99 31.95 -14.67
C LEU A 147 -9.93 31.64 -16.17
N ALA A 148 -9.81 30.36 -16.55
CA ALA A 148 -9.78 29.94 -17.94
C ALA A 148 -11.08 30.31 -18.69
N ILE A 149 -12.25 30.16 -18.05
CA ILE A 149 -13.54 30.58 -18.64
C ILE A 149 -13.57 32.08 -18.88
N LEU A 150 -13.08 32.87 -17.93
CA LEU A 150 -13.11 34.33 -18.03
C LEU A 150 -12.13 34.86 -19.08
N SER A 151 -10.97 34.21 -19.22
CA SER A 151 -9.89 34.64 -20.12
C SER A 151 -9.98 34.10 -21.54
N SER A 152 -10.57 32.91 -21.75
CA SER A 152 -10.57 32.23 -23.06
C SER A 152 -11.92 32.34 -23.77
N ASP A 153 -11.94 33.07 -24.89
CA ASP A 153 -13.14 33.19 -25.73
C ASP A 153 -13.52 31.83 -26.38
N LEU A 154 -12.53 30.98 -26.68
CA LEU A 154 -12.77 29.65 -27.24
C LEU A 154 -13.46 28.73 -26.23
N LEU A 155 -12.95 28.67 -24.99
CA LEU A 155 -13.56 27.85 -23.93
C LEU A 155 -14.98 28.32 -23.65
N ARG A 156 -15.19 29.63 -23.60
CA ARG A 156 -16.52 30.22 -23.45
C ARG A 156 -17.45 29.81 -24.59
N SER A 157 -17.00 29.94 -25.84
CA SER A 157 -17.81 29.56 -27.01
C SER A 157 -18.26 28.10 -26.93
N LEU A 158 -17.35 27.19 -26.57
CA LEU A 158 -17.68 25.78 -26.35
C LEU A 158 -18.70 25.59 -25.22
N LEU A 159 -18.53 26.27 -24.08
CA LEU A 159 -19.50 26.19 -22.98
C LEU A 159 -20.86 26.74 -23.38
N CYS A 160 -20.92 27.82 -24.16
CA CYS A 160 -22.19 28.36 -24.66
C CYS A 160 -22.94 27.39 -25.56
N ILE A 161 -22.24 26.53 -26.29
CA ILE A 161 -22.85 25.52 -27.17
C ILE A 161 -23.35 24.32 -26.37
N PHE A 162 -22.57 23.82 -25.40
CA PHE A 162 -22.85 22.54 -24.74
C PHE A 162 -23.50 22.66 -23.36
N VAL A 163 -23.27 23.76 -22.66
CA VAL A 163 -23.58 23.90 -21.22
C VAL A 163 -24.72 24.87 -20.98
N PHE A 164 -24.71 26.02 -21.65
CA PHE A 164 -25.73 27.06 -21.46
C PHE A 164 -26.93 26.88 -22.41
N GLU A 165 -28.07 27.44 -22.03
CA GLU A 165 -29.26 27.45 -22.86
C GLU A 165 -29.04 28.27 -24.16
N PRO A 166 -29.65 27.87 -25.28
CA PRO A 166 -29.57 28.62 -26.53
C PRO A 166 -30.01 30.08 -26.34
N GLY A 167 -29.14 31.02 -26.71
CA GLY A 167 -29.40 32.46 -26.58
C GLY A 167 -29.03 33.07 -25.21
N TYR A 168 -28.55 32.27 -24.25
CA TYR A 168 -28.09 32.78 -22.96
C TYR A 168 -26.81 33.63 -23.11
N CYS A 169 -25.85 33.15 -23.92
CA CYS A 169 -24.61 33.87 -24.17
C CYS A 169 -24.80 35.00 -25.18
N LYS A 170 -24.37 36.20 -24.81
CA LYS A 170 -24.43 37.39 -25.68
C LYS A 170 -23.14 37.55 -26.49
N ASN A 171 -23.30 37.82 -27.78
CA ASN A 171 -22.21 38.22 -28.68
C ASN A 171 -22.43 39.66 -29.17
N PRO A 172 -21.47 40.59 -29.00
CA PRO A 172 -20.15 40.40 -28.40
C PRO A 172 -20.20 40.27 -26.87
N PRO A 173 -19.21 39.60 -26.26
CA PRO A 173 -19.12 39.50 -24.82
C PRO A 173 -18.91 40.88 -24.22
N GLY A 174 -19.75 41.28 -23.26
CA GLY A 174 -19.49 42.50 -22.49
C GLY A 174 -18.15 42.43 -21.73
N GLY A 175 -17.83 43.50 -21.00
CA GLY A 175 -16.63 43.53 -20.13
C GLY A 175 -16.60 42.42 -19.09
N LEU A 176 -15.50 42.30 -18.32
CA LEU A 176 -15.26 41.19 -17.38
C LEU A 176 -16.42 40.92 -16.43
N ARG A 177 -17.11 41.96 -15.94
CA ARG A 177 -18.30 41.84 -15.08
C ARG A 177 -19.45 41.08 -15.77
N ALA A 178 -19.70 41.35 -17.05
CA ALA A 178 -20.72 40.63 -17.81
C ALA A 178 -20.32 39.17 -17.99
N ARG A 179 -19.04 38.89 -18.32
CA ARG A 179 -18.52 37.53 -18.42
C ARG A 179 -18.69 36.74 -17.11
N LEU A 180 -18.42 37.39 -15.98
CA LEU A 180 -18.57 36.77 -14.65
C LEU A 180 -20.04 36.48 -14.33
N LEU A 181 -20.95 37.41 -14.61
CA LEU A 181 -22.39 37.21 -14.39
C LEU A 181 -22.95 36.09 -15.27
N GLU A 182 -22.53 36.02 -16.53
CA GLU A 182 -22.91 34.92 -17.43
C GLU A 182 -22.33 33.56 -16.96
N ALA A 183 -21.09 33.53 -16.48
CA ALA A 183 -20.48 32.30 -15.98
C ALA A 183 -20.98 31.88 -14.58
N PHE A 184 -21.62 32.77 -13.84
CA PHE A 184 -21.98 32.59 -12.43
C PHE A 184 -22.77 31.30 -12.14
N PRO A 185 -23.81 30.91 -12.93
CA PRO A 185 -24.54 29.66 -12.70
C PRO A 185 -23.63 28.43 -12.77
N LEU A 186 -22.72 28.40 -13.75
CA LEU A 186 -21.76 27.30 -13.91
C LEU A 186 -20.75 27.28 -12.76
N ILE A 187 -20.23 28.45 -12.38
CA ILE A 187 -19.31 28.60 -11.24
C ILE A 187 -19.97 28.02 -9.98
N LEU A 188 -21.22 28.41 -9.70
CA LEU A 188 -21.96 27.94 -8.54
C LEU A 188 -22.22 26.43 -8.59
N ALA A 189 -22.59 25.88 -9.75
CA ALA A 189 -22.77 24.44 -9.94
C ALA A 189 -21.48 23.64 -9.72
N LEU A 190 -20.33 24.17 -10.16
CA LEU A 190 -19.03 23.55 -9.96
C LEU A 190 -18.56 23.60 -8.50
N PHE A 191 -18.76 24.72 -7.80
CA PHE A 191 -18.52 24.82 -6.36
C PHE A 191 -19.44 23.88 -5.58
N TYR A 192 -20.71 23.79 -5.96
CA TYR A 192 -21.66 22.84 -5.41
C TYR A 192 -21.16 21.40 -5.55
N GLY A 193 -20.78 20.98 -6.76
CA GLY A 193 -20.32 19.62 -6.98
C GLY A 193 -18.97 19.31 -6.34
N GLY A 194 -17.93 20.04 -6.71
CA GLY A 194 -16.58 19.80 -6.21
C GLY A 194 -16.46 20.03 -4.70
N GLY A 195 -17.12 21.07 -4.18
CA GLY A 195 -17.09 21.42 -2.77
C GLY A 195 -17.77 20.39 -1.88
N LEU A 196 -19.01 19.98 -2.21
CA LEU A 196 -19.75 19.02 -1.37
C LEU A 196 -19.15 17.61 -1.42
N ILE A 197 -18.67 17.15 -2.59
CA ILE A 197 -17.96 15.87 -2.69
C ILE A 197 -16.68 15.91 -1.85
N SER A 198 -15.88 16.97 -1.98
CA SER A 198 -14.62 17.11 -1.22
C SER A 198 -14.88 17.19 0.29
N PHE A 199 -15.91 17.92 0.72
CA PHE A 199 -16.28 18.01 2.13
C PHE A 199 -16.80 16.68 2.69
N THR A 200 -17.57 15.93 1.90
CA THR A 200 -17.99 14.56 2.26
C THR A 200 -16.79 13.62 2.39
N TYR A 201 -15.84 13.69 1.46
CA TYR A 201 -14.60 12.91 1.55
C TYR A 201 -13.80 13.26 2.82
N SER A 202 -13.56 14.55 3.08
CA SER A 202 -12.77 15.00 4.24
C SER A 202 -13.44 14.62 5.57
N SER A 203 -14.76 14.79 5.69
CA SER A 203 -15.52 14.36 6.89
C SER A 203 -15.47 12.83 7.09
N SER A 204 -15.63 12.07 6.01
CA SER A 204 -15.49 10.60 6.04
C SER A 204 -14.09 10.16 6.46
N LEU A 205 -13.06 10.89 6.02
CA LEU A 205 -11.67 10.58 6.36
C LEU A 205 -11.38 10.87 7.84
N LEU A 206 -11.96 11.92 8.43
CA LEU A 206 -11.90 12.17 9.88
C LEU A 206 -12.57 11.04 10.68
N LEU A 207 -13.71 10.53 10.20
CA LEU A 207 -14.36 9.34 10.77
C LEU A 207 -13.42 8.12 10.72
N ALA A 208 -12.78 7.86 9.57
CA ALA A 208 -11.84 6.76 9.43
C ALA A 208 -10.62 6.89 10.35
N LEU A 209 -10.11 8.11 10.57
CA LEU A 209 -9.01 8.36 11.49
C LEU A 209 -9.41 8.14 12.96
N ARG A 210 -10.61 8.57 13.34
CA ARG A 210 -11.14 8.29 14.69
C ARG A 210 -11.35 6.80 14.91
N TYR A 211 -11.90 6.10 13.91
CA TYR A 211 -12.01 4.66 13.91
C TYR A 211 -10.64 3.99 14.05
N ALA A 212 -9.64 4.42 13.26
CA ALA A 212 -8.29 3.90 13.32
C ALA A 212 -7.64 4.08 14.70
N ASN A 213 -7.86 5.22 15.37
CA ASN A 213 -7.36 5.47 16.72
C ASN A 213 -8.00 4.51 17.74
N ARG A 214 -9.34 4.36 17.74
CA ARG A 214 -10.03 3.37 18.60
C ARG A 214 -9.50 1.96 18.37
N LEU A 215 -9.30 1.60 17.09
CA LEU A 215 -8.77 0.30 16.72
C LEU A 215 -7.32 0.10 17.19
N ASN A 216 -6.50 1.15 17.21
CA ASN A 216 -5.13 1.12 17.74
C ASN A 216 -5.07 1.00 19.26
N GLU A 217 -6.05 1.54 19.97
CA GLU A 217 -6.16 1.41 21.42
C GLU A 217 -6.59 0.00 21.83
N ALA A 218 -7.47 -0.63 21.04
CA ALA A 218 -8.03 -1.94 21.36
C ALA A 218 -7.19 -3.14 20.88
N LEU A 219 -6.39 -2.99 19.82
CA LEU A 219 -5.73 -4.11 19.14
C LEU A 219 -4.21 -4.05 19.21
N PRO A 220 -3.52 -5.21 19.13
CA PRO A 220 -2.07 -5.24 19.09
C PRO A 220 -1.52 -4.43 17.91
N GLN A 221 -0.38 -3.79 18.15
CA GLN A 221 0.32 -3.02 17.13
C GLN A 221 0.86 -3.93 16.02
N PRO A 222 0.87 -3.46 14.76
CA PRO A 222 1.42 -4.22 13.65
C PRO A 222 2.94 -4.39 13.78
N ILE A 223 3.45 -5.47 13.20
CA ILE A 223 4.84 -5.90 13.39
C ILE A 223 5.88 -4.88 12.93
N PHE A 224 5.58 -4.05 11.92
CA PHE A 224 6.56 -3.06 11.46
C PHE A 224 6.95 -2.03 12.50
N LEU A 225 6.13 -1.83 13.54
CA LEU A 225 6.44 -0.93 14.65
C LEU A 225 7.42 -1.55 15.66
N ASP A 226 7.56 -2.89 15.67
CA ASP A 226 8.50 -3.63 16.50
C ASP A 226 9.67 -4.15 15.64
N GLU A 227 10.78 -3.40 15.67
CA GLU A 227 11.96 -3.72 14.86
C GLU A 227 12.56 -5.09 15.17
N ASN A 228 12.61 -5.45 16.45
CA ASN A 228 13.21 -6.71 16.90
C ASN A 228 12.37 -7.90 16.44
N ARG A 229 11.04 -7.80 16.59
CA ARG A 229 10.12 -8.84 16.14
C ARG A 229 10.12 -8.97 14.62
N LEU A 230 10.12 -7.85 13.90
CA LEU A 230 10.21 -7.85 12.43
C LEU A 230 11.52 -8.50 11.96
N ALA A 231 12.65 -8.12 12.56
CA ALA A 231 13.96 -8.71 12.28
C ALA A 231 13.96 -10.23 12.53
N CYS A 232 13.43 -10.69 13.68
CA CYS A 232 13.34 -12.11 13.99
C CYS A 232 12.56 -12.91 12.93
N ILE A 233 11.42 -12.39 12.47
CA ILE A 233 10.63 -13.05 11.41
C ILE A 233 11.40 -13.09 10.09
N VAL A 234 12.05 -12.00 9.71
CA VAL A 234 12.81 -11.94 8.46
C VAL A 234 14.02 -12.87 8.50
N ARG A 235 14.73 -12.97 9.63
CA ARG A 235 15.81 -13.94 9.83
C ARG A 235 15.33 -15.37 9.63
N ARG A 236 14.27 -15.76 10.35
CA ARG A 236 13.69 -17.11 10.26
C ARG A 236 13.22 -17.42 8.83
N ALA A 237 12.57 -16.47 8.17
CA ALA A 237 12.13 -16.64 6.79
C ALA A 237 13.32 -16.78 5.83
N ALA A 238 14.39 -16.02 6.02
CA ALA A 238 15.57 -16.09 5.17
C ALA A 238 16.34 -17.40 5.36
N GLU A 239 16.49 -17.87 6.60
CA GLU A 239 17.08 -19.16 6.94
C GLU A 239 16.31 -20.33 6.31
N GLN A 240 14.97 -20.22 6.27
CA GLN A 240 14.11 -21.19 5.58
C GLN A 240 14.31 -21.16 4.06
N VAL A 241 14.32 -19.97 3.45
CA VAL A 241 14.50 -19.82 1.99
C VAL A 241 15.89 -20.29 1.55
N LEU A 242 16.92 -20.04 2.36
CA LEU A 242 18.29 -20.46 2.08
C LEU A 242 18.58 -21.92 2.49
N ASN A 243 17.55 -22.64 2.97
CA ASN A 243 17.61 -24.02 3.45
C ASN A 243 18.76 -24.26 4.45
N ARG A 244 19.00 -23.29 5.33
CA ARG A 244 20.10 -23.29 6.29
C ARG A 244 19.56 -23.06 7.69
N ARG A 245 18.69 -23.97 8.13
CA ARG A 245 18.23 -24.03 9.53
C ARG A 245 19.42 -24.41 10.41
N ASP A 246 19.48 -23.83 11.60
CA ASP A 246 20.59 -23.92 12.57
C ASP A 246 21.38 -25.23 12.49
N GLY A 247 22.69 -25.11 12.20
CA GLY A 247 23.63 -26.22 12.30
C GLY A 247 23.69 -27.19 11.11
N MET A 248 22.94 -27.00 10.03
CA MET A 248 23.14 -27.80 8.82
C MET A 248 24.40 -27.36 8.05
N THR A 249 25.44 -28.18 8.11
CA THR A 249 26.47 -28.21 7.07
C THR A 249 25.88 -28.81 5.81
N VAL A 250 25.61 -27.98 4.80
CA VAL A 250 25.28 -28.47 3.47
C VAL A 250 26.59 -28.92 2.83
N GLN A 251 26.84 -30.22 2.81
CA GLN A 251 27.85 -30.79 1.93
C GLN A 251 27.24 -30.92 0.53
N VAL A 252 27.65 -30.05 -0.39
CA VAL A 252 27.34 -30.26 -1.81
C VAL A 252 28.33 -31.32 -2.34
N VAL A 253 28.06 -32.58 -2.05
CA VAL A 253 28.74 -33.70 -2.71
C VAL A 253 28.02 -33.94 -4.02
N ARG A 254 28.58 -33.45 -5.13
CA ARG A 254 28.10 -33.84 -6.46
C ARG A 254 28.64 -35.23 -6.77
N GLY A 255 27.91 -36.25 -6.30
CA GLY A 255 28.10 -37.62 -6.75
C GLY A 255 27.79 -37.71 -8.25
N MET A 256 28.58 -38.50 -8.96
CA MET A 256 28.32 -38.97 -10.31
C MET A 256 26.84 -39.30 -10.49
N THR A 257 26.24 -38.85 -11.58
CA THR A 257 25.12 -39.56 -12.19
C THR A 257 25.67 -40.88 -12.71
N THR A 258 25.84 -41.88 -11.85
CA THR A 258 25.79 -43.26 -12.33
C THR A 258 24.34 -43.51 -12.70
N MET A 259 24.09 -43.70 -13.99
CA MET A 259 22.87 -44.36 -14.43
C MET A 259 22.89 -45.76 -13.80
N ALA A 260 22.22 -45.92 -12.66
CA ALA A 260 21.82 -47.22 -12.17
C ALA A 260 20.45 -47.50 -12.76
N THR A 261 20.47 -48.34 -13.79
CA THR A 261 19.33 -49.12 -14.25
C THR A 261 18.75 -49.95 -13.10
N GLU A 262 17.42 -50.14 -13.14
CA GLU A 262 16.62 -51.18 -12.49
C GLU A 262 15.85 -50.91 -11.18
N SER A 263 14.54 -50.73 -11.42
CA SER A 263 13.42 -51.54 -10.89
C SER A 263 12.64 -51.05 -9.65
N GLY A 264 11.37 -50.76 -9.92
CA GLY A 264 10.24 -51.27 -9.13
C GLY A 264 9.82 -50.51 -7.87
N ALA A 265 8.92 -49.52 -8.03
CA ALA A 265 7.65 -49.46 -7.29
C ALA A 265 6.89 -48.17 -7.62
N THR A 266 5.63 -48.35 -8.03
CA THR A 266 4.64 -47.35 -8.42
C THR A 266 4.12 -46.56 -7.23
N GLY A 267 4.21 -45.23 -7.29
CA GLY A 267 3.47 -44.28 -6.46
C GLY A 267 3.32 -42.93 -7.18
N PRO A 268 2.17 -42.24 -7.09
CA PRO A 268 1.86 -41.13 -7.98
C PRO A 268 2.64 -39.86 -7.62
N VAL A 269 3.31 -39.33 -8.64
CA VAL A 269 4.09 -38.10 -8.63
C VAL A 269 3.15 -36.90 -8.79
N LEU A 270 3.16 -35.98 -7.82
CA LEU A 270 2.55 -34.65 -7.97
C LEU A 270 3.40 -33.78 -8.92
N PRO A 271 2.80 -32.97 -9.80
CA PRO A 271 3.54 -32.14 -10.74
C PRO A 271 4.25 -30.97 -10.03
N PRO A 272 5.46 -30.59 -10.49
CA PRO A 272 6.18 -29.44 -9.98
C PRO A 272 5.51 -28.12 -10.42
N SER A 273 5.24 -27.25 -9.46
CA SER A 273 4.75 -25.87 -9.64
C SER A 273 5.79 -25.00 -10.35
N THR A 274 5.35 -24.31 -11.41
CA THR A 274 6.18 -23.77 -12.50
C THR A 274 6.73 -22.35 -12.32
N ASP A 275 6.72 -21.73 -11.14
CA ASP A 275 6.89 -20.26 -11.02
C ASP A 275 8.09 -19.75 -10.20
N ASN A 276 9.19 -20.49 -10.11
CA ASN A 276 10.45 -19.92 -9.61
C ASN A 276 11.61 -20.20 -10.57
N PRO A 277 12.12 -19.20 -11.32
CA PRO A 277 13.42 -19.33 -11.95
C PRO A 277 14.49 -19.29 -10.86
N VAL A 278 14.80 -20.47 -10.31
CA VAL A 278 16.02 -20.66 -9.54
C VAL A 278 17.18 -20.34 -10.48
N ARG A 279 17.82 -19.19 -10.28
CA ARG A 279 19.13 -18.89 -10.86
C ARG A 279 20.10 -19.95 -10.35
N GLN A 280 20.23 -21.06 -11.08
CA GLN A 280 21.36 -21.97 -10.96
C GLN A 280 22.59 -21.20 -11.46
N GLY A 281 23.33 -20.60 -10.53
CA GLY A 281 24.68 -20.16 -10.83
C GLY A 281 25.49 -21.37 -11.29
N TYR A 282 26.05 -21.30 -12.49
CA TYR A 282 26.96 -22.31 -12.99
C TYR A 282 28.21 -22.32 -12.10
N VAL A 283 28.27 -23.27 -11.15
CA VAL A 283 29.46 -23.53 -10.35
C VAL A 283 30.39 -24.41 -11.17
N ARG A 284 31.64 -23.97 -11.34
CA ARG A 284 32.71 -24.65 -12.06
C ARG A 284 32.91 -26.06 -11.47
N MET A 285 32.96 -27.09 -12.32
CA MET A 285 33.17 -28.48 -11.85
C MET A 285 34.47 -28.57 -11.02
N GLY A 286 34.38 -29.09 -9.80
CA GLY A 286 35.53 -29.42 -8.95
C GLY A 286 35.57 -28.74 -7.57
N GLU A 287 34.80 -27.67 -7.34
CA GLU A 287 34.79 -27.01 -6.03
C GLU A 287 33.75 -27.64 -5.09
N GLN A 288 34.23 -28.32 -4.05
CA GLN A 288 33.41 -28.60 -2.87
C GLN A 288 33.27 -27.29 -2.08
N VAL A 289 32.04 -26.80 -1.96
CA VAL A 289 31.73 -25.63 -1.14
C VAL A 289 31.11 -26.13 0.15
N LEU A 290 31.85 -26.02 1.25
CA LEU A 290 31.38 -26.42 2.57
C LEU A 290 30.95 -25.17 3.33
N LEU A 291 29.64 -25.02 3.47
CA LEU A 291 29.02 -23.92 4.20
C LEU A 291 28.94 -24.28 5.69
N SER A 292 30.02 -24.09 6.44
CA SER A 292 30.02 -24.23 7.90
C SER A 292 29.79 -22.89 8.60
N GLY A 293 29.12 -22.88 9.77
CA GLY A 293 28.96 -21.70 10.61
C GLY A 293 27.51 -21.25 10.86
N ARG A 294 27.28 -20.66 12.04
CA ARG A 294 26.03 -19.96 12.40
C ARG A 294 25.96 -18.65 11.61
N TRP A 295 24.76 -18.23 11.22
CA TRP A 295 24.56 -16.91 10.62
C TRP A 295 24.99 -15.82 11.60
N ASN A 296 25.91 -14.95 11.18
CA ASN A 296 26.18 -13.72 11.91
C ASN A 296 25.36 -12.60 11.28
N TRP A 297 24.21 -12.30 11.88
CA TRP A 297 23.33 -11.23 11.45
C TRP A 297 23.84 -9.89 11.99
N GLU A 298 24.27 -8.99 11.11
CA GLU A 298 24.77 -7.66 11.48
C GLU A 298 23.91 -6.58 10.80
N GLY A 299 23.56 -5.56 11.57
CA GLY A 299 22.86 -4.40 11.07
C GLY A 299 21.39 -4.66 10.72
N VAL A 300 20.54 -3.75 11.17
CA VAL A 300 19.16 -3.63 10.69
C VAL A 300 19.00 -2.18 10.24
N GLU A 301 18.70 -2.00 8.96
CA GLU A 301 18.45 -0.69 8.36
C GLU A 301 16.97 -0.62 7.94
N ARG A 302 16.31 0.51 8.23
CA ARG A 302 14.95 0.75 7.73
C ARG A 302 14.98 1.20 6.26
N THR A 303 14.13 0.59 5.45
CA THR A 303 13.94 1.01 4.06
C THR A 303 12.96 2.19 3.96
N ALA A 304 13.00 2.95 2.86
CA ALA A 304 12.15 4.13 2.68
C ALA A 304 10.63 3.82 2.69
N ASP A 305 10.25 2.58 2.39
CA ASP A 305 8.86 2.11 2.45
C ASP A 305 8.42 1.61 3.83
N GLY A 306 9.32 1.59 4.82
CA GLY A 306 9.08 1.17 6.21
C GLY A 306 9.42 -0.30 6.50
N GLY A 307 9.97 -1.01 5.52
CA GLY A 307 10.49 -2.36 5.68
C GLY A 307 11.85 -2.39 6.37
N ILE A 308 12.54 -3.54 6.27
CA ILE A 308 13.88 -3.71 6.82
C ILE A 308 14.84 -4.31 5.80
N ARG A 309 16.10 -3.88 5.90
CA ARG A 309 17.25 -4.46 5.23
C ARG A 309 18.19 -4.98 6.29
N MET A 310 18.61 -6.23 6.15
CA MET A 310 19.49 -6.92 7.08
C MET A 310 20.68 -7.49 6.34
N ARG A 311 21.86 -7.52 6.97
CA ARG A 311 23.03 -8.20 6.42
C ARG A 311 23.34 -9.43 7.26
N ALA A 312 23.69 -10.51 6.59
CA ALA A 312 24.09 -11.75 7.23
C ALA A 312 25.42 -12.22 6.64
N TYR A 313 26.38 -12.51 7.50
CA TYR A 313 27.68 -13.02 7.09
C TYR A 313 27.69 -14.54 7.22
N ALA A 314 28.25 -15.17 6.21
CA ALA A 314 28.52 -16.59 6.19
C ALA A 314 29.95 -16.80 5.72
N GLU A 315 30.74 -17.50 6.53
CA GLU A 315 32.01 -18.05 6.07
C GLU A 315 31.73 -19.27 5.19
N VAL A 316 32.39 -19.29 4.04
CA VAL A 316 32.25 -20.34 3.05
C VAL A 316 33.63 -20.90 2.79
N ARG A 317 33.86 -22.15 3.19
CA ARG A 317 35.09 -22.85 2.87
C ARG A 317 35.00 -23.28 1.42
N LYS A 318 35.75 -22.62 0.53
CA LYS A 318 35.98 -23.10 -0.83
C LYS A 318 37.04 -24.20 -0.72
N GLY A 319 36.78 -25.34 -1.37
CA GLY A 319 37.55 -26.57 -1.22
C GLY A 319 39.07 -26.37 -1.27
N ILE A 320 39.77 -27.33 -0.66
CA ILE A 320 41.23 -27.35 -0.54
C ILE A 320 41.85 -27.26 -1.93
N LYS A 321 42.58 -26.18 -2.22
CA LYS A 321 43.48 -26.14 -3.38
C LYS A 321 44.80 -26.75 -2.93
N GLU A 322 45.20 -27.85 -3.59
CA GLU A 322 46.56 -28.36 -3.47
C GLU A 322 47.49 -27.37 -4.18
N LEU A 323 48.38 -26.75 -3.40
CA LEU A 323 49.44 -25.90 -3.93
C LEU A 323 50.53 -26.78 -4.57
N ILE A 324 51.34 -26.18 -5.44
CA ILE A 324 52.39 -26.86 -6.22
C ILE A 324 53.43 -27.54 -5.30
N ASP A 325 53.57 -27.07 -4.06
CA ASP A 325 54.46 -27.62 -3.03
C ASP A 325 53.84 -28.79 -2.23
N GLY A 326 52.62 -29.23 -2.56
CA GLY A 326 51.88 -30.24 -1.82
C GLY A 326 51.21 -29.73 -0.54
N SER A 327 51.31 -28.43 -0.23
CA SER A 327 50.61 -27.84 0.91
C SER A 327 49.12 -27.63 0.58
N ARG A 328 48.27 -27.80 1.59
CA ARG A 328 46.82 -27.63 1.49
C ARG A 328 46.45 -26.29 2.12
N ALA A 329 46.09 -25.31 1.30
CA ALA A 329 45.52 -24.06 1.79
C ALA A 329 43.99 -24.15 1.77
N GLU A 330 43.39 -23.99 2.94
CA GLU A 330 41.94 -23.84 3.06
C GLU A 330 41.58 -22.37 2.75
N GLN A 331 40.89 -22.14 1.63
CA GLN A 331 40.47 -20.79 1.25
C GLN A 331 39.06 -20.52 1.80
N SER A 332 38.98 -19.76 2.89
CA SER A 332 37.69 -19.25 3.39
C SER A 332 37.31 -17.96 2.66
N VAL A 333 36.13 -17.94 2.05
CA VAL A 333 35.53 -16.73 1.47
C VAL A 333 34.37 -16.29 2.35
N THR A 334 34.36 -15.02 2.73
CA THR A 334 33.23 -14.44 3.46
C THR A 334 32.17 -14.00 2.47
N VAL A 335 30.98 -14.55 2.60
CA VAL A 335 29.82 -14.20 1.78
C VAL A 335 28.86 -13.35 2.61
N VAL A 336 28.51 -12.19 2.09
CA VAL A 336 27.55 -11.27 2.67
C VAL A 336 26.22 -11.43 1.96
N TYR A 337 25.18 -11.76 2.72
CA TYR A 337 23.81 -11.81 2.25
C TYR A 337 23.09 -10.54 2.68
N THR A 338 22.58 -9.77 1.73
CA THR A 338 21.71 -8.63 2.01
C THR A 338 20.26 -9.04 1.78
N VAL A 339 19.50 -9.15 2.87
CA VAL A 339 18.07 -9.52 2.85
C VAL A 339 17.23 -8.26 2.98
N THR A 340 16.36 -8.00 2.01
CA THR A 340 15.40 -6.90 2.04
C THR A 340 13.99 -7.44 2.17
N ALA A 341 13.24 -6.95 3.15
CA ALA A 341 11.86 -7.32 3.42
C ALA A 341 10.94 -6.10 3.48
N ASP A 342 9.66 -6.32 3.18
CA ASP A 342 8.62 -5.30 3.30
C ASP A 342 8.25 -5.02 4.77
N PRO A 343 7.40 -4.01 5.07
CA PRO A 343 6.98 -3.72 6.44
C PRO A 343 6.30 -4.91 7.15
N TRP A 344 5.70 -5.83 6.39
CA TRP A 344 5.03 -7.00 6.93
C TRP A 344 5.97 -8.21 7.05
N GLY A 345 7.28 -8.03 6.84
CA GLY A 345 8.32 -9.04 6.96
C GLY A 345 8.36 -10.05 5.81
N ARG A 346 7.75 -9.74 4.65
CA ARG A 346 7.82 -10.60 3.45
C ARG A 346 9.13 -10.30 2.73
N ILE A 347 9.95 -11.32 2.49
CA ILE A 347 11.22 -11.18 1.79
C ILE A 347 10.94 -10.76 0.35
N ARG A 348 11.51 -9.63 -0.07
CA ARG A 348 11.43 -9.14 -1.46
C ARG A 348 12.66 -9.51 -2.27
N LYS A 349 13.83 -9.47 -1.63
CA LYS A 349 15.11 -9.68 -2.31
C LYS A 349 16.13 -10.26 -1.35
N ILE A 350 16.91 -11.23 -1.83
CA ILE A 350 18.12 -11.72 -1.17
C ILE A 350 19.25 -11.54 -2.18
N GLU A 351 20.23 -10.71 -1.84
CA GLU A 351 21.44 -10.52 -2.64
C GLU A 351 22.61 -11.22 -1.96
N ARG A 352 23.42 -11.93 -2.74
CA ARG A 352 24.65 -12.57 -2.28
C ARG A 352 25.84 -11.82 -2.88
N GLN A 353 26.76 -11.38 -2.03
CA GLN A 353 28.02 -10.75 -2.42
C GLN A 353 29.18 -11.53 -1.82
N GLU A 354 30.16 -11.92 -2.63
CA GLU A 354 31.40 -12.53 -2.12
C GLU A 354 32.39 -11.41 -1.83
N LYS A 355 32.91 -11.35 -0.60
CA LYS A 355 33.96 -10.40 -0.24
C LYS A 355 35.28 -11.17 -0.16
N ASP A 356 36.15 -10.93 -1.14
CA ASP A 356 37.51 -11.48 -1.13
C ASP A 356 38.33 -10.71 -0.09
N LEU A 357 38.53 -11.31 1.08
CA LEU A 357 39.34 -10.75 2.17
C LEU A 357 40.82 -10.54 1.77
N SER A 358 41.25 -11.07 0.64
CA SER A 358 42.63 -10.98 0.15
C SER A 358 43.02 -9.63 -0.46
N GLN A 359 42.08 -8.68 -0.65
CA GLN A 359 42.40 -7.36 -1.22
C GLN A 359 42.45 -6.21 -0.21
N ASP A 360 42.01 -6.41 1.04
CA ASP A 360 42.02 -5.36 2.08
C ASP A 360 43.31 -5.42 2.96
N GLY A 361 44.35 -6.13 2.52
CA GLY A 361 45.59 -6.34 3.27
C GLY A 361 46.76 -5.45 2.84
N PHE A 362 47.17 -4.56 3.75
CA PHE A 362 48.39 -3.74 3.80
C PHE A 362 48.50 -2.55 2.84
N GLY A 363 47.86 -1.44 3.22
CA GLY A 363 48.29 -0.08 2.92
C GLY A 363 48.74 0.62 4.19
#